data_AF-A0A9Q8P8I4-F1
#
_entry.id   AF-A0A9Q8P8I4-F1
#
_cell.length_a   1.000
_cell.length_b   1.000
_cell.length_c   1.000
_cell.angle_alpha   90.00
_cell.angle_beta   90.00
_cell.angle_gamma   90.00
#
_symmetry.space_group_name_H-M   'P 1'
#
loop_
_entity.id
_entity.type
_entity.pdbx_description
1 polymer ?
#
loop_
_entity_poly.entity_id
_entity_poly.type
_entity_poly.pdbx_seq_one_letter_code
_entity_poly.pdbx_strand_id
1 'polypeptide(L)'
;MVLEQNTESLSYCYSFDKELLQEWSWKQQFATQADTHEYIKRVATKHDLYQDIQFHTRIKSASWDEGRRIWTFADESGKSYRTRFFISCLGFLSAPTLPNIPGIEDFAGQSFHTNALASKIRAHDEIRWPAAGVIGTGATGIQTITTVSKEPSIKSLSVFQRTAKWSAPLRNSEITPERMAKHKGSYEELFQQCAESPSGFLHNSDPRKSLEVTDEERQAHWEKLYKEPGFGKWLGVFSDTYTDRRANKLYSDFIANKIRQRVHDPATAESLIPKNHGFGTRRVPLESGYFEAFNKPHVHLIDLQKTVGQRRDGKWSRHQLNPPSTL
;
A
#
# COMPACT_ATOMS: atom_id res chain seq x y z
N MET A 1 0.90 -11.17 -9.20
CA MET A 1 0.83 -10.38 -7.96
C MET A 1 -0.40 -9.48 -8.05
N VAL A 2 -1.32 -9.54 -7.09
CA VAL A 2 -2.48 -8.64 -7.06
C VAL A 2 -2.13 -7.49 -6.13
N LEU A 3 -1.90 -6.31 -6.70
CA LEU A 3 -1.76 -5.08 -5.93
C LEU A 3 -3.14 -4.43 -5.83
N GLU A 4 -3.55 -4.09 -4.62
CA GLU A 4 -4.86 -3.53 -4.31
C GLU A 4 -4.70 -2.09 -3.82
N GLN A 5 -5.63 -1.22 -4.17
CA GLN A 5 -5.74 0.09 -3.54
C GLN A 5 -6.34 -0.04 -2.13
N ASN A 6 -6.11 0.93 -1.26
CA ASN A 6 -6.72 0.96 0.09
C ASN A 6 -7.95 1.88 0.17
N THR A 7 -8.20 2.66 -0.88
CA THR A 7 -9.38 3.55 -1.01
C THR A 7 -10.49 2.81 -1.74
N GLU A 8 -11.74 3.01 -1.33
CA GLU A 8 -12.89 2.39 -2.00
C GLU A 8 -12.91 2.78 -3.49
N SER A 9 -13.20 1.82 -4.37
CA SER A 9 -13.21 2.00 -5.83
C SER A 9 -14.15 3.10 -6.29
N LEU A 10 -15.24 3.32 -5.56
CA LEU A 10 -16.24 4.34 -5.88
C LEU A 10 -15.74 5.76 -5.61
N SER A 11 -14.76 5.96 -4.73
CA SER A 11 -14.19 7.26 -4.41
C SER A 11 -12.77 7.46 -4.95
N TYR A 12 -12.10 6.39 -5.38
CA TYR A 12 -10.80 6.43 -6.05
C TYR A 12 -10.94 6.50 -7.58
N CYS A 13 -11.70 7.49 -8.06
CA CYS A 13 -11.94 7.73 -9.48
C CYS A 13 -12.14 9.24 -9.74
N TYR A 14 -12.15 9.64 -11.00
CA TYR A 14 -12.43 11.02 -11.38
C TYR A 14 -13.93 11.33 -11.24
N SER A 15 -14.26 12.42 -10.56
CA SER A 15 -15.63 12.89 -10.34
C SER A 15 -16.14 13.87 -11.39
N PHE A 16 -15.27 14.37 -12.28
CA PHE A 16 -15.64 15.44 -13.23
C PHE A 16 -16.53 14.95 -14.39
N ASP A 17 -16.39 13.69 -14.82
CA ASP A 17 -17.17 13.10 -15.90
C ASP A 17 -18.30 12.23 -15.33
N LYS A 18 -19.50 12.84 -15.24
CA LYS A 18 -20.70 12.18 -14.72
C LYS A 18 -21.14 10.99 -15.56
N GLU A 19 -20.93 11.03 -16.87
CA GLU A 19 -21.30 9.92 -17.76
C GLU A 19 -20.36 8.73 -17.55
N LEU A 20 -19.06 8.97 -17.43
CA LEU A 20 -18.08 7.92 -17.18
C LEU A 20 -18.37 7.18 -15.85
N LEU A 21 -18.80 7.90 -14.81
CA LEU A 21 -19.25 7.30 -13.56
C LEU A 21 -20.42 6.32 -13.76
N GLN A 22 -21.31 6.61 -14.70
CA GLN A 22 -22.45 5.75 -15.04
C GLN A 22 -22.07 4.59 -15.99
N GLU A 23 -21.08 4.79 -16.86
CA GLU A 23 -20.60 3.76 -17.79
C GLU A 23 -19.71 2.72 -17.08
N TRP A 24 -18.77 3.18 -16.27
CA TRP A 24 -17.77 2.32 -15.64
C TRP A 24 -18.38 1.50 -14.50
N SER A 25 -17.98 0.22 -14.40
CA SER A 25 -18.42 -0.67 -13.33
C SER A 25 -17.22 -1.33 -12.67
N TRP A 26 -17.05 -1.04 -11.38
CA TRP A 26 -15.97 -1.63 -10.58
C TRP A 26 -16.30 -3.07 -10.21
N LYS A 27 -15.31 -3.95 -10.31
CA LYS A 27 -15.47 -5.38 -9.98
C LYS A 27 -15.37 -5.66 -8.49
N GLN A 28 -14.62 -4.83 -7.76
CA GLN A 28 -14.30 -5.01 -6.35
C GLN A 28 -14.42 -3.70 -5.58
N GLN A 29 -14.70 -3.79 -4.27
CA GLN A 29 -14.76 -2.64 -3.37
C GLN A 29 -13.44 -1.88 -3.32
N PHE A 30 -12.33 -2.58 -3.51
CA PHE A 30 -11.00 -2.00 -3.66
C PHE A 30 -10.38 -2.58 -4.93
N ALA A 31 -10.23 -1.74 -5.95
CA ALA A 31 -9.77 -2.17 -7.26
C ALA A 31 -8.32 -2.65 -7.23
N THR A 32 -8.04 -3.62 -8.10
CA THR A 32 -6.67 -4.05 -8.35
C THR A 32 -5.94 -3.03 -9.22
N GLN A 33 -4.60 -3.09 -9.26
CA GLN A 33 -3.80 -2.30 -10.19
C GLN A 33 -4.24 -2.50 -11.65
N ALA A 34 -4.63 -3.70 -12.05
CA ALA A 34 -5.08 -3.99 -13.41
C ALA A 34 -6.42 -3.29 -13.70
N ASP A 35 -7.37 -3.33 -12.78
CA ASP A 35 -8.67 -2.64 -12.95
C ASP A 35 -8.50 -1.12 -12.94
N THR A 36 -7.67 -0.57 -12.06
CA THR A 36 -7.35 0.87 -12.06
C THR A 36 -6.64 1.28 -13.37
N HIS A 37 -5.75 0.44 -13.91
CA HIS A 37 -5.08 0.73 -15.17
C HIS A 37 -6.06 0.75 -16.36
N GLU A 38 -6.99 -0.21 -16.42
CA GLU A 38 -8.05 -0.19 -17.45
C GLU A 38 -8.99 1.01 -17.30
N TYR A 39 -9.31 1.42 -16.07
CA TYR A 39 -10.07 2.65 -15.82
C TYR A 39 -9.35 3.88 -16.37
N ILE A 40 -8.07 4.04 -16.08
CA ILE A 40 -7.26 5.18 -16.57
C ILE A 40 -7.17 5.14 -18.10
N LYS A 41 -7.01 3.96 -18.72
CA LYS A 41 -7.03 3.82 -20.18
C LYS A 41 -8.38 4.23 -20.76
N ARG A 42 -9.50 3.84 -20.12
CA ARG A 42 -10.85 4.25 -20.53
C ARG A 42 -11.01 5.77 -20.50
N VAL A 43 -10.54 6.44 -19.44
CA VAL A 43 -10.53 7.91 -19.34
C VAL A 43 -9.75 8.51 -20.51
N ALA A 44 -8.52 8.04 -20.75
CA ALA A 44 -7.67 8.56 -21.82
C ALA A 44 -8.28 8.36 -23.21
N THR A 45 -8.93 7.23 -23.46
CA THR A 45 -9.66 6.99 -24.73
C THR A 45 -10.92 7.86 -24.84
N LYS A 46 -11.73 7.97 -23.78
CA LYS A 46 -13.00 8.73 -23.81
C LYS A 46 -12.76 10.22 -24.10
N HIS A 47 -11.66 10.78 -23.58
CA HIS A 47 -11.32 12.19 -23.74
C HIS A 47 -10.22 12.45 -24.78
N ASP A 48 -9.91 11.47 -25.63
CA ASP A 48 -8.93 11.59 -26.72
C ASP A 48 -7.56 12.16 -26.29
N LEU A 49 -7.07 11.74 -25.12
CA LEU A 49 -5.86 12.30 -24.51
C LEU A 49 -4.57 11.76 -25.13
N TYR A 50 -4.62 10.61 -25.80
CA TYR A 50 -3.43 9.93 -26.30
C TYR A 50 -2.67 10.74 -27.36
N GLN A 51 -3.36 11.57 -28.14
CA GLN A 51 -2.75 12.41 -29.17
C GLN A 51 -1.80 13.47 -28.58
N ASP A 52 -2.05 13.88 -27.33
CA ASP A 52 -1.30 14.92 -26.64
C ASP A 52 -0.24 14.36 -25.67
N ILE A 53 -0.08 13.03 -25.60
CA ILE A 53 0.84 12.37 -24.68
C ILE A 53 2.03 11.75 -25.43
N GLN A 54 3.24 12.23 -25.14
CA GLN A 54 4.48 11.59 -25.60
C GLN A 54 4.95 10.57 -24.54
N PHE A 55 4.61 9.28 -24.71
CA PHE A 55 5.11 8.20 -23.85
C PHE A 55 6.61 7.95 -24.04
N HIS A 56 7.21 7.15 -23.14
CA HIS A 56 8.62 6.75 -23.20
C HIS A 56 9.60 7.93 -23.30
N THR A 57 9.20 9.09 -22.77
CA THR A 57 9.94 10.34 -22.86
C THR A 57 10.23 10.85 -21.46
N ARG A 58 11.46 10.66 -20.99
CA ARG A 58 11.88 11.17 -19.68
C ARG A 58 12.51 12.55 -19.85
N ILE A 59 11.90 13.55 -19.23
CA ILE A 59 12.48 14.89 -19.10
C ILE A 59 13.66 14.83 -18.13
N LYS A 60 14.84 15.26 -18.59
CA LYS A 60 16.11 15.24 -17.84
C LYS A 60 16.40 16.58 -17.17
N SER A 61 16.01 17.69 -17.80
CA SER A 61 16.28 19.03 -17.28
C SER A 61 15.19 20.03 -17.65
N ALA A 62 15.10 21.09 -16.84
CA ALA A 62 14.21 22.22 -17.03
C ALA A 62 14.97 23.51 -16.72
N SER A 63 14.81 24.54 -17.53
CA SER A 63 15.42 25.86 -17.34
C SER A 63 14.39 26.95 -17.63
N TRP A 64 14.38 27.99 -16.79
CA TRP A 64 13.51 29.15 -16.96
C TRP A 64 14.30 30.31 -17.57
N ASP A 65 13.79 30.85 -18.68
CA ASP A 65 14.28 32.07 -19.31
C ASP A 65 13.43 33.25 -18.83
N GLU A 66 13.97 34.07 -17.93
CA GLU A 66 13.28 35.23 -17.34
C GLU A 66 12.91 36.29 -18.39
N GLY A 67 13.83 36.56 -19.33
CA GLY A 67 13.65 37.60 -20.35
C GLY A 67 12.52 37.25 -21.32
N ARG A 68 12.38 35.97 -21.67
CA ARG A 68 11.33 35.48 -22.56
C ARG A 68 10.09 34.96 -21.84
N ARG A 69 10.18 34.74 -20.53
CA ARG A 69 9.15 34.10 -19.69
C ARG A 69 8.74 32.73 -20.23
N ILE A 70 9.72 31.89 -20.53
CA ILE A 70 9.54 30.57 -21.14
C ILE A 70 10.36 29.52 -20.37
N TRP A 71 9.74 28.36 -20.12
CA TRP A 71 10.42 27.15 -19.74
C TRP A 71 10.99 26.43 -20.97
N THR A 72 12.25 26.01 -20.87
CA THR A 72 12.90 25.10 -21.82
C THR A 72 13.22 23.80 -21.11
N PHE A 73 12.66 22.70 -21.61
CA PHE A 73 12.92 21.35 -21.14
C PHE A 73 13.77 20.59 -22.14
N ALA A 74 14.59 19.66 -21.66
CA ALA A 74 15.28 18.69 -22.50
C ALA A 74 15.04 17.27 -21.99
N ASP A 75 14.73 16.35 -22.91
CA ASP A 75 14.59 14.93 -22.60
C ASP A 75 15.93 14.17 -22.65
N GLU A 76 15.92 12.89 -22.29
CA GLU A 76 17.11 12.03 -22.33
C GLU A 76 17.69 11.81 -23.73
N SER A 77 16.90 12.01 -24.79
CA SER A 77 17.37 11.93 -26.18
C SER A 77 18.03 13.23 -26.67
N GLY A 78 17.93 14.31 -25.88
CA GLY A 78 18.42 15.64 -26.23
C GLY A 78 17.40 16.52 -26.96
N LYS A 79 16.15 16.06 -27.14
CA LYS A 79 15.09 16.87 -27.76
C LYS A 79 14.65 17.97 -26.80
N SER A 80 14.45 19.16 -27.35
CA SER A 80 14.08 20.38 -26.60
C SER A 80 12.61 20.73 -26.77
N TYR A 81 11.98 21.16 -25.67
CA TYR A 81 10.58 21.55 -25.59
C TYR A 81 10.47 22.92 -24.93
N ARG A 82 9.60 23.79 -25.47
CA ARG A 82 9.39 25.14 -24.95
C ARG A 82 7.92 25.36 -24.60
N THR A 83 7.67 25.88 -23.40
CA THR A 83 6.31 26.17 -22.92
C THR A 83 6.32 27.39 -22.00
N ARG A 84 5.19 28.08 -21.90
CA ARG A 84 5.01 29.19 -20.97
C ARG A 84 4.71 28.71 -19.54
N PHE A 85 3.98 27.61 -19.43
CA PHE A 85 3.52 27.06 -18.16
C PHE A 85 4.08 25.66 -17.96
N PHE A 86 4.43 25.37 -16.70
CA PHE A 86 4.82 24.04 -16.28
C PHE A 86 3.86 23.56 -15.20
N ILE A 87 3.16 22.46 -15.49
CA ILE A 87 2.31 21.76 -14.54
C ILE A 87 2.98 20.42 -14.23
N SER A 88 3.44 20.25 -12.99
CA SER A 88 4.19 19.06 -12.58
C SER A 88 3.27 18.00 -11.97
N CYS A 89 3.16 16.85 -12.62
CA CYS A 89 2.35 15.70 -12.18
C CYS A 89 3.23 14.47 -11.86
N LEU A 90 4.45 14.68 -11.35
CA LEU A 90 5.47 13.63 -11.18
C LEU A 90 5.13 12.54 -10.15
N GLY A 91 4.23 12.85 -9.20
CA GLY A 91 3.85 11.97 -8.10
C GLY A 91 4.98 11.77 -7.07
N PHE A 92 4.64 11.68 -5.79
CA PHE A 92 5.62 11.57 -4.70
C PHE A 92 6.13 10.13 -4.45
N LEU A 93 5.58 9.12 -5.15
CA LEU A 93 5.94 7.69 -5.01
C LEU A 93 6.52 7.09 -6.30
N SER A 94 7.07 7.91 -7.20
CA SER A 94 7.52 7.48 -8.53
C SER A 94 8.98 7.03 -8.59
N ALA A 95 9.88 7.66 -7.83
CA ALA A 95 11.29 7.29 -7.78
C ALA A 95 11.55 6.22 -6.69
N PRO A 96 12.00 5.00 -7.04
CA PRO A 96 12.30 3.98 -6.04
C PRO A 96 13.55 4.34 -5.25
N THR A 97 13.55 4.06 -3.94
CA THR A 97 14.75 4.11 -3.11
C THR A 97 15.33 2.71 -3.01
N LEU A 98 16.51 2.50 -3.60
CA LEU A 98 17.20 1.22 -3.47
C LEU A 98 17.79 1.09 -2.06
N PRO A 99 17.75 -0.12 -1.47
CA PRO A 99 18.35 -0.34 -0.16
C PRO A 99 19.87 -0.20 -0.26
N ASN A 100 20.47 0.56 0.65
CA ASN A 100 21.92 0.65 0.78
C ASN A 100 22.44 -0.55 1.60
N ILE A 101 22.60 -1.70 0.93
CA ILE A 101 23.13 -2.93 1.52
C ILE A 101 24.47 -3.21 0.84
N PRO A 102 25.60 -3.17 1.57
CA PRO A 102 26.91 -3.46 0.99
C PRO A 102 26.95 -4.87 0.35
N GLY A 103 27.42 -4.96 -0.90
CA GLY A 103 27.52 -6.22 -1.63
C GLY A 103 26.21 -6.72 -2.22
N ILE A 104 25.14 -5.90 -2.25
CA ILE A 104 23.85 -6.30 -2.83
C ILE A 104 23.96 -6.60 -4.33
N GLU A 105 24.85 -5.88 -5.02
CA GLU A 105 25.26 -6.08 -6.41
C GLU A 105 25.91 -7.45 -6.68
N ASP A 106 26.48 -8.11 -5.67
CA ASP A 106 27.10 -9.44 -5.82
C ASP A 106 26.08 -10.58 -5.73
N PHE A 107 24.79 -10.28 -5.52
CA PHE A 107 23.75 -11.28 -5.44
C PHE A 107 23.53 -11.95 -6.81
N ALA A 108 23.95 -13.22 -6.93
CA ALA A 108 23.85 -13.99 -8.16
C ALA A 108 22.40 -14.38 -8.55
N GLY A 109 21.43 -14.23 -7.63
CA GLY A 109 20.03 -14.50 -7.90
C GLY A 109 19.30 -13.34 -8.58
N GLN A 110 18.06 -13.58 -8.99
CA GLN A 110 17.21 -12.51 -9.52
C GLN A 110 16.83 -11.53 -8.42
N SER A 111 17.03 -10.24 -8.66
CA SER A 111 16.61 -9.17 -7.76
C SER A 111 16.04 -7.98 -8.54
N PHE A 112 15.01 -7.35 -7.98
CA PHE A 112 14.40 -6.14 -8.54
C PHE A 112 13.61 -5.40 -7.46
N HIS A 113 13.44 -4.09 -7.64
CA HIS A 113 12.53 -3.29 -6.84
C HIS A 113 11.08 -3.52 -7.34
N THR A 114 10.09 -3.54 -6.44
CA THR A 114 8.68 -3.81 -6.77
C THR A 114 8.08 -2.81 -7.76
N ASN A 115 8.55 -1.56 -7.76
CA ASN A 115 8.24 -0.54 -8.80
C ASN A 115 8.55 -1.04 -10.23
N ALA A 116 9.62 -1.83 -10.42
CA ALA A 116 9.99 -2.37 -11.72
C ALA A 116 9.30 -3.70 -12.07
N LEU A 117 8.47 -4.25 -11.19
CA LEU A 117 7.94 -5.62 -11.30
C LEU A 117 7.22 -5.85 -12.64
N ALA A 118 6.29 -4.97 -13.03
CA ALA A 118 5.53 -5.10 -14.27
C ALA A 118 6.40 -5.06 -15.53
N SER A 119 7.57 -4.42 -15.47
CA SER A 119 8.53 -4.38 -16.56
C SER A 119 9.48 -5.60 -16.60
N LYS A 120 9.59 -6.32 -15.46
CA LYS A 120 10.54 -7.42 -15.26
C LYS A 120 9.90 -8.80 -15.32
N ILE A 121 8.60 -8.90 -15.03
CA ILE A 121 7.86 -10.16 -15.00
C ILE A 121 6.59 -9.95 -15.80
N ARG A 122 6.51 -10.62 -16.95
CA ARG A 122 5.44 -10.38 -17.93
C ARG A 122 4.25 -11.33 -17.75
N ALA A 123 4.46 -12.50 -17.13
CA ALA A 123 3.42 -13.48 -16.87
C ALA A 123 3.58 -14.16 -15.51
N HIS A 124 2.47 -14.64 -14.95
CA HIS A 124 2.44 -15.45 -13.73
C HIS A 124 3.27 -16.74 -13.89
N ASP A 125 3.36 -17.26 -15.12
CA ASP A 125 3.99 -18.53 -15.45
C ASP A 125 5.54 -18.50 -15.41
N GLU A 126 6.13 -17.31 -15.30
CA GLU A 126 7.58 -17.12 -15.18
C GLU A 126 8.07 -17.21 -13.71
N ILE A 127 7.14 -17.20 -12.74
CA ILE A 127 7.49 -17.25 -11.32
C ILE A 127 7.68 -18.71 -10.90
N ARG A 128 8.91 -19.21 -11.04
CA ARG A 128 9.38 -20.45 -10.42
C ARG A 128 10.46 -20.13 -9.40
N TRP A 129 10.07 -19.49 -8.30
CA TRP A 129 11.00 -19.16 -7.23
C TRP A 129 10.80 -20.13 -6.08
N PRO A 130 11.58 -21.23 -5.98
CA PRO A 130 11.49 -22.13 -4.83
C PRO A 130 11.86 -21.41 -3.52
N ALA A 131 12.66 -20.35 -3.60
CA ALA A 131 12.97 -19.48 -2.47
C ALA A 131 12.90 -18.00 -2.89
N ALA A 132 12.36 -17.15 -2.01
CA ALA A 132 12.29 -15.71 -2.22
C ALA A 132 12.61 -14.94 -0.92
N GLY A 133 13.20 -13.75 -1.08
CA GLY A 133 13.43 -12.79 0.00
C GLY A 133 12.66 -11.50 -0.27
N VAL A 134 11.95 -10.96 0.72
CA VAL A 134 11.31 -9.65 0.64
C VAL A 134 11.92 -8.71 1.67
N ILE A 135 12.48 -7.60 1.20
CA ILE A 135 13.07 -6.57 2.06
C ILE A 135 12.06 -5.43 2.24
N GLY A 136 11.60 -5.24 3.47
CA GLY A 136 10.69 -4.17 3.86
C GLY A 136 9.23 -4.61 3.98
N THR A 137 8.57 -4.10 5.02
CA THR A 137 7.18 -4.42 5.38
C THR A 137 6.27 -3.18 5.31
N GLY A 138 6.54 -2.28 4.37
CA GLY A 138 5.62 -1.19 4.01
C GLY A 138 4.38 -1.72 3.25
N ALA A 139 3.51 -0.82 2.78
CA ALA A 139 2.27 -1.22 2.07
C ALA A 139 2.53 -2.19 0.91
N THR A 140 3.52 -1.88 0.07
CA THR A 140 3.91 -2.76 -1.03
C THR A 140 4.44 -4.11 -0.53
N GLY A 141 5.31 -4.09 0.48
CA GLY A 141 5.84 -5.32 1.09
C GLY A 141 4.73 -6.22 1.65
N ILE A 142 3.77 -5.65 2.37
CA ILE A 142 2.61 -6.36 2.93
C ILE A 142 1.82 -7.09 1.83
N GLN A 143 1.50 -6.40 0.73
CA GLN A 143 0.77 -7.02 -0.40
C GLN A 143 1.63 -8.07 -1.12
N THR A 144 2.92 -7.78 -1.34
CA THR A 144 3.88 -8.70 -1.95
C THR A 144 4.03 -9.98 -1.12
N ILE A 145 4.29 -9.87 0.18
CA ILE A 145 4.44 -11.02 1.10
C ILE A 145 3.18 -11.87 1.11
N THR A 146 2.02 -11.23 1.24
CA THR A 146 0.73 -11.92 1.21
C THR A 146 0.56 -12.73 -0.07
N THR A 147 0.83 -12.12 -1.23
CA THR A 147 0.70 -12.81 -2.52
C THR A 147 1.72 -13.94 -2.67
N VAL A 148 3.00 -13.66 -2.41
CA VAL A 148 4.08 -14.64 -2.59
C VAL A 148 3.93 -15.81 -1.62
N SER A 149 3.42 -15.62 -0.41
CA SER A 149 3.18 -16.71 0.56
C SER A 149 2.14 -17.73 0.10
N LYS A 150 1.29 -17.38 -0.87
CA LYS A 150 0.22 -18.23 -1.43
C LYS A 150 0.63 -18.90 -2.74
N GLU A 151 1.76 -18.51 -3.32
CA GLU A 151 2.25 -19.04 -4.59
C GLU A 151 2.72 -20.51 -4.41
N PRO A 152 2.13 -21.49 -5.14
CA PRO A 152 2.45 -22.91 -4.96
C PRO A 152 3.92 -23.29 -5.17
N SER A 153 4.63 -22.55 -6.04
CA SER A 153 6.05 -22.80 -6.32
C SER A 153 7.00 -22.38 -5.20
N ILE A 154 6.57 -21.50 -4.27
CA ILE A 154 7.39 -21.00 -3.16
C ILE A 154 7.51 -22.08 -2.08
N LYS A 155 8.76 -22.50 -1.79
CA LYS A 155 9.11 -23.43 -0.71
C LYS A 155 9.72 -22.75 0.50
N SER A 156 10.26 -21.54 0.35
CA SER A 156 10.74 -20.71 1.45
C SER A 156 10.61 -19.22 1.13
N LEU A 157 10.03 -18.45 2.04
CA LEU A 157 9.88 -17.00 1.95
C LEU A 157 10.50 -16.35 3.19
N SER A 158 11.61 -15.64 3.00
CA SER A 158 12.26 -14.86 4.05
C SER A 158 11.81 -13.40 4.01
N VAL A 159 11.25 -12.89 5.11
CA VAL A 159 10.77 -11.52 5.24
C VAL A 159 11.73 -10.72 6.13
N PHE A 160 12.50 -9.82 5.52
CA PHE A 160 13.44 -8.97 6.22
C PHE A 160 12.76 -7.68 6.68
N GLN A 161 12.41 -7.64 7.95
CA GLN A 161 11.74 -6.50 8.57
C GLN A 161 12.73 -5.67 9.39
N ARG A 162 12.92 -4.39 9.00
CA ARG A 162 13.64 -3.43 9.84
C ARG A 162 12.75 -2.79 10.91
N THR A 163 11.51 -2.48 10.59
CA THR A 163 10.58 -1.83 11.51
C THR A 163 9.19 -2.31 11.19
N ALA A 164 8.53 -2.92 12.16
CA ALA A 164 7.14 -3.33 12.03
C ALA A 164 6.25 -2.15 11.65
N LYS A 165 5.21 -2.44 10.86
CA LYS A 165 4.18 -1.49 10.47
C LYS A 165 2.83 -1.97 11.00
N TRP A 166 2.04 -1.03 11.49
CA TRP A 166 0.64 -1.29 11.78
C TRP A 166 -0.07 -1.62 10.48
N SER A 167 -0.89 -2.66 10.49
CA SER A 167 -1.73 -3.06 9.35
C SER A 167 -3.06 -3.56 9.89
N ALA A 168 -4.10 -3.46 9.08
CA ALA A 168 -5.45 -3.90 9.46
C ALA A 168 -6.17 -4.50 8.23
N PRO A 169 -7.18 -5.36 8.42
CA PRO A 169 -7.76 -6.09 7.30
C PRO A 169 -8.48 -5.15 6.33
N LEU A 170 -8.23 -5.29 5.04
CA LEU A 170 -8.89 -4.53 3.98
C LEU A 170 -10.36 -4.92 3.84
N ARG A 171 -10.66 -6.21 4.02
CA ARG A 171 -11.99 -6.83 3.81
C ARG A 171 -12.55 -6.52 2.41
N ASN A 172 -11.70 -6.65 1.40
CA ASN A 172 -12.13 -6.49 0.02
C ASN A 172 -13.19 -7.54 -0.34
N SER A 173 -14.13 -7.16 -1.20
CA SER A 173 -15.14 -8.06 -1.73
C SER A 173 -15.46 -7.67 -3.17
N GLU A 174 -16.04 -8.61 -3.91
CA GLU A 174 -16.64 -8.30 -5.20
C GLU A 174 -17.83 -7.34 -5.05
N ILE A 175 -18.10 -6.59 -6.11
CA ILE A 175 -19.32 -5.80 -6.25
C ILE A 175 -20.17 -6.46 -7.33
N THR A 176 -21.35 -6.93 -6.95
CA THR A 176 -22.29 -7.52 -7.93
C THR A 176 -22.85 -6.44 -8.86
N PRO A 177 -23.34 -6.80 -10.06
CA PRO A 177 -23.99 -5.85 -10.96
C PRO A 177 -25.13 -5.06 -10.30
N GLU A 178 -25.93 -5.71 -9.46
CA GLU A 178 -27.04 -5.08 -8.73
C GLU A 178 -26.53 -4.06 -7.71
N ARG A 179 -25.42 -4.38 -7.02
CA ARG A 179 -24.80 -3.45 -6.08
C ARG A 179 -24.14 -2.27 -6.81
N MET A 180 -23.48 -2.51 -7.94
CA MET A 180 -22.94 -1.43 -8.77
C MET A 180 -24.05 -0.51 -9.30
N ALA A 181 -25.20 -1.07 -9.72
CA ALA A 181 -26.33 -0.28 -10.19
C ALA A 181 -26.88 0.65 -9.09
N LYS A 182 -26.93 0.18 -7.84
CA LYS A 182 -27.27 1.04 -6.69
C LYS A 182 -26.24 2.14 -6.46
N HIS A 183 -24.96 1.79 -6.47
CA HIS A 183 -23.86 2.74 -6.25
C HIS A 183 -23.83 3.87 -7.28
N LYS A 184 -24.18 3.58 -8.53
CA LYS A 184 -24.27 4.58 -9.60
C LYS A 184 -25.23 5.73 -9.28
N GLY A 185 -26.30 5.47 -8.51
CA GLY A 185 -27.22 6.52 -8.04
C GLY A 185 -26.69 7.35 -6.86
N SER A 186 -25.60 6.92 -6.21
CA SER A 186 -25.07 7.54 -5.00
C SER A 186 -23.81 8.40 -5.20
N TYR A 187 -23.27 8.51 -6.42
CA TYR A 187 -21.99 9.19 -6.65
C TYR A 187 -21.95 10.65 -6.18
N GLU A 188 -23.05 11.38 -6.34
CA GLU A 188 -23.13 12.78 -5.89
C GLU A 188 -22.96 12.89 -4.37
N GLU A 189 -23.71 12.10 -3.62
CA GLU A 189 -23.60 12.01 -2.16
C GLU A 189 -22.21 11.52 -1.73
N LEU A 190 -21.66 10.49 -2.40
CA LEU A 190 -20.34 9.95 -2.09
C LEU A 190 -19.24 10.99 -2.28
N PHE A 191 -19.24 11.76 -3.36
CA PHE A 191 -18.24 12.79 -3.60
C PHE A 191 -18.44 14.01 -2.69
N GLN A 192 -19.67 14.36 -2.36
CA GLN A 192 -19.95 15.39 -1.35
C GLN A 192 -19.39 14.97 0.02
N GLN A 193 -19.63 13.74 0.44
CA GLN A 193 -19.08 13.21 1.68
C GLN A 193 -17.55 13.24 1.70
N CYS A 194 -16.89 12.83 0.60
CA CYS A 194 -15.43 12.94 0.49
C CYS A 194 -14.96 14.40 0.61
N ALA A 195 -15.64 15.35 -0.06
CA ALA A 195 -15.28 16.76 -0.07
C ALA A 195 -15.43 17.43 1.30
N GLU A 196 -16.43 17.01 2.08
CA GLU A 196 -16.68 17.52 3.44
C GLU A 196 -15.80 16.84 4.50
N SER A 197 -15.28 15.64 4.21
CA SER A 197 -14.40 14.93 5.14
C SER A 197 -13.02 15.63 5.24
N PRO A 198 -12.41 15.70 6.44
CA PRO A 198 -11.07 16.27 6.60
C PRO A 198 -9.95 15.54 5.84
N SER A 199 -10.22 14.30 5.42
CA SER A 199 -9.22 13.38 4.85
C SER A 199 -9.43 13.09 3.37
N GLY A 200 -10.53 13.54 2.77
CA GLY A 200 -10.90 13.22 1.39
C GLY A 200 -11.42 11.79 1.19
N PHE A 201 -11.87 11.12 2.26
CA PHE A 201 -12.37 9.73 2.25
C PHE A 201 -13.84 9.66 2.69
N LEU A 202 -14.48 8.51 2.45
CA LEU A 202 -15.86 8.23 2.88
C LEU A 202 -16.01 8.00 4.40
N HIS A 203 -15.01 8.35 5.20
CA HIS A 203 -14.92 8.00 6.62
C HIS A 203 -14.71 9.26 7.45
N ASN A 204 -15.55 9.43 8.47
CA ASN A 204 -15.44 10.49 9.47
C ASN A 204 -15.27 9.87 10.85
N SER A 205 -14.49 10.53 11.70
CA SER A 205 -14.29 10.10 13.09
C SER A 205 -15.60 10.15 13.86
N ASP A 206 -15.78 9.22 14.80
CA ASP A 206 -16.82 9.35 15.82
C ASP A 206 -16.53 10.64 16.62
N PRO A 207 -17.49 11.57 16.74
CA PRO A 207 -17.26 12.85 17.41
C PRO A 207 -16.96 12.69 18.91
N ARG A 208 -17.39 11.60 19.54
CA ARG A 208 -17.12 11.30 20.96
C ARG A 208 -15.63 11.05 21.20
N LYS A 209 -15.20 11.18 22.45
CA LYS A 209 -13.83 10.89 22.87
C LYS A 209 -13.71 9.48 23.46
N SER A 210 -12.58 8.84 23.19
CA SER A 210 -12.25 7.47 23.63
C SER A 210 -12.33 7.29 25.15
N LEU A 211 -12.01 8.34 25.91
CA LEU A 211 -11.96 8.31 27.38
C LEU A 211 -13.28 8.74 28.05
N GLU A 212 -14.26 9.18 27.28
CA GLU A 212 -15.57 9.65 27.76
C GLU A 212 -16.68 8.60 27.56
N VAL A 213 -16.37 7.50 26.88
CA VAL A 213 -17.25 6.33 26.68
C VAL A 213 -16.80 5.17 27.57
N THR A 214 -17.69 4.20 27.81
CA THR A 214 -17.29 3.01 28.58
C THR A 214 -16.31 2.14 27.80
N ASP A 215 -15.62 1.25 28.51
CA ASP A 215 -14.71 0.28 27.91
C ASP A 215 -15.46 -0.65 26.94
N GLU A 216 -16.68 -1.06 27.28
CA GLU A 216 -17.53 -1.91 26.44
C GLU A 216 -17.95 -1.20 25.15
N GLU A 217 -18.40 0.05 25.24
CA GLU A 217 -18.77 0.87 24.07
C GLU A 217 -17.58 1.09 23.14
N ARG A 218 -16.42 1.38 23.73
CA ARG A 218 -15.18 1.59 23.00
C ARG A 218 -14.74 0.33 22.25
N GLN A 219 -14.75 -0.82 22.93
CA GLN A 219 -14.43 -2.12 22.31
C GLN A 219 -15.44 -2.47 21.21
N ALA A 220 -16.73 -2.29 21.45
CA ALA A 220 -17.77 -2.59 20.46
C ALA A 220 -17.61 -1.74 19.19
N HIS A 221 -17.32 -0.45 19.33
CA HIS A 221 -17.04 0.44 18.19
C HIS A 221 -15.82 -0.01 17.40
N TRP A 222 -14.71 -0.30 18.08
CA TRP A 222 -13.48 -0.77 17.42
C TRP A 222 -13.65 -2.13 16.74
N GLU A 223 -14.40 -3.06 17.34
CA GLU A 223 -14.74 -4.35 16.73
C GLU A 223 -15.60 -4.19 15.48
N LYS A 224 -16.57 -3.27 15.50
CA LYS A 224 -17.37 -2.93 14.32
C LYS A 224 -16.47 -2.44 13.18
N LEU A 225 -15.67 -1.41 13.43
CA LEU A 225 -14.76 -0.84 12.42
C LEU A 225 -13.74 -1.86 11.90
N TYR A 226 -13.23 -2.73 12.78
CA TYR A 226 -12.26 -3.76 12.39
C TYR A 226 -12.86 -4.84 11.47
N LYS A 227 -14.17 -5.09 11.55
CA LYS A 227 -14.91 -6.01 10.68
C LYS A 227 -15.31 -5.36 9.35
N GLU A 228 -15.51 -4.05 9.33
CA GLU A 228 -15.88 -3.29 8.13
C GLU A 228 -14.74 -3.18 7.11
N PRO A 229 -15.06 -3.00 5.82
CA PRO A 229 -14.07 -2.74 4.79
C PRO A 229 -13.38 -1.38 4.91
N GLY A 230 -12.17 -1.28 4.34
CA GLY A 230 -11.53 0.01 4.09
C GLY A 230 -11.04 0.76 5.32
N PHE A 231 -10.97 2.08 5.19
CA PHE A 231 -10.30 2.95 6.15
C PHE A 231 -11.14 3.36 7.37
N GLY A 232 -12.36 2.85 7.56
CA GLY A 232 -13.14 3.10 8.77
C GLY A 232 -12.36 2.76 10.06
N LYS A 233 -11.57 1.68 10.04
CA LYS A 233 -10.64 1.30 11.13
C LYS A 233 -9.40 2.19 11.30
N TRP A 234 -9.25 3.24 10.51
CA TRP A 234 -8.23 4.26 10.71
C TRP A 234 -8.88 5.61 10.93
N LEU A 235 -9.84 5.99 10.12
CA LEU A 235 -10.41 7.34 10.08
C LEU A 235 -11.74 7.45 10.85
N GLY A 236 -12.45 6.34 11.05
CA GLY A 236 -13.77 6.28 11.73
C GLY A 236 -13.72 6.08 13.25
N VAL A 237 -12.52 6.05 13.83
CA VAL A 237 -12.31 5.95 15.28
C VAL A 237 -12.72 7.24 16.00
N PHE A 238 -12.65 7.27 17.32
CA PHE A 238 -12.99 8.44 18.13
C PHE A 238 -12.10 9.66 17.80
N SER A 239 -12.68 10.85 17.93
CA SER A 239 -12.09 12.13 17.52
C SER A 239 -10.75 12.48 18.22
N ASP A 240 -10.52 11.93 19.41
CA ASP A 240 -9.31 12.12 20.21
C ASP A 240 -8.20 11.11 19.90
N THR A 241 -8.46 10.07 19.10
CA THR A 241 -7.53 8.92 18.91
C THR A 241 -6.16 9.34 18.37
N TYR A 242 -6.06 10.45 17.65
CA TYR A 242 -4.78 10.95 17.08
C TYR A 242 -4.29 12.26 17.69
N THR A 243 -4.98 12.78 18.70
CA THR A 243 -4.61 14.02 19.41
C THR A 243 -4.33 13.77 20.89
N ASP A 244 -4.85 12.69 21.48
CA ASP A 244 -4.56 12.24 22.84
C ASP A 244 -3.74 10.93 22.85
N ARG A 245 -2.62 10.94 23.59
CA ARG A 245 -1.69 9.79 23.64
C ARG A 245 -2.28 8.57 24.34
N ARG A 246 -3.13 8.77 25.35
CA ARG A 246 -3.76 7.68 26.11
C ARG A 246 -4.86 7.04 25.26
N ALA A 247 -5.67 7.84 24.57
CA ALA A 247 -6.65 7.36 23.59
C ALA A 247 -5.97 6.52 22.49
N ASN A 248 -4.90 7.06 21.88
CA ASN A 248 -4.14 6.35 20.87
C ASN A 248 -3.52 5.04 21.38
N LYS A 249 -3.02 5.04 22.63
CA LYS A 249 -2.46 3.85 23.25
C LYS A 249 -3.51 2.75 23.41
N LEU A 250 -4.71 3.08 23.91
CA LEU A 250 -5.78 2.09 24.08
C LEU A 250 -6.17 1.47 22.73
N TYR A 251 -6.25 2.28 21.67
CA TYR A 251 -6.54 1.76 20.33
C TYR A 251 -5.40 0.93 19.74
N SER A 252 -4.15 1.35 19.98
CA SER A 252 -2.96 0.58 19.59
C SER A 252 -2.90 -0.78 20.28
N ASP A 253 -3.25 -0.84 21.57
CA ASP A 253 -3.31 -2.08 22.33
C ASP A 253 -4.42 -3.02 21.79
N PHE A 254 -5.57 -2.47 21.41
CA PHE A 254 -6.62 -3.23 20.72
C PHE A 254 -6.11 -3.85 19.42
N ILE A 255 -5.45 -3.08 18.55
CA ILE A 255 -4.90 -3.61 17.29
C ILE A 255 -3.77 -4.60 17.55
N ALA A 256 -2.90 -4.36 18.54
CA ALA A 256 -1.87 -5.32 18.93
C ALA A 256 -2.48 -6.67 19.35
N ASN A 257 -3.58 -6.65 20.11
CA ASN A 257 -4.31 -7.86 20.48
C ASN A 257 -4.91 -8.58 19.26
N LYS A 258 -5.41 -7.83 18.27
CA LYS A 258 -5.83 -8.43 16.99
C LYS A 258 -4.71 -9.12 16.24
N ILE A 259 -3.49 -8.57 16.27
CA ILE A 259 -2.31 -9.22 15.68
C ILE A 259 -1.98 -10.53 16.43
N ARG A 260 -1.96 -10.49 17.77
CA ARG A 260 -1.73 -11.68 18.62
C ARG A 260 -2.76 -12.78 18.41
N GLN A 261 -4.01 -12.42 18.13
CA GLN A 261 -5.06 -13.39 17.82
C GLN A 261 -4.89 -14.07 16.45
N ARG A 262 -4.20 -13.41 15.51
CA ARG A 262 -4.05 -13.86 14.11
C ARG A 262 -2.75 -14.58 13.83
N VAL A 263 -1.70 -14.32 14.62
CA VAL A 263 -0.38 -14.93 14.48
C VAL A 263 -0.14 -15.93 15.61
N HIS A 264 -0.01 -17.21 15.28
CA HIS A 264 0.00 -18.30 16.25
C HIS A 264 1.28 -18.35 17.10
N ASP A 265 2.43 -18.05 16.50
CA ASP A 265 3.70 -17.97 17.23
C ASP A 265 3.81 -16.64 18.00
N PRO A 266 3.84 -16.63 19.34
CA PRO A 266 3.87 -15.40 20.12
C PRO A 266 5.10 -14.53 19.86
N ALA A 267 6.26 -15.13 19.58
CA ALA A 267 7.49 -14.38 19.32
C ALA A 267 7.42 -13.63 17.98
N THR A 268 6.86 -14.26 16.96
CA THR A 268 6.58 -13.65 15.65
C THR A 268 5.51 -12.56 15.78
N ALA A 269 4.42 -12.83 16.51
CA ALA A 269 3.37 -11.84 16.78
C ALA A 269 3.94 -10.56 17.41
N GLU A 270 4.77 -10.69 18.45
CA GLU A 270 5.40 -9.55 19.11
C GLU A 270 6.39 -8.79 18.22
N SER A 271 7.07 -9.50 17.31
CA SER A 271 7.97 -8.88 16.32
C SER A 271 7.21 -8.11 15.24
N LEU A 272 5.96 -8.46 14.96
CA LEU A 272 5.08 -7.77 14.00
C LEU A 272 4.35 -6.55 14.60
N ILE A 273 4.43 -6.34 15.92
CA ILE A 273 3.79 -5.21 16.60
C ILE A 273 4.78 -4.02 16.68
N PRO A 274 4.46 -2.86 16.06
CA PRO A 274 5.32 -1.68 16.16
C PRO A 274 5.52 -1.20 17.60
N LYS A 275 6.76 -0.85 17.94
CA LYS A 275 7.15 -0.37 19.27
C LYS A 275 7.52 1.12 19.32
N ASN A 276 7.68 1.76 18.16
CA ASN A 276 8.18 3.13 18.05
C ASN A 276 7.12 4.18 17.67
N HIS A 277 5.87 3.78 17.46
CA HIS A 277 4.75 4.67 17.18
C HIS A 277 3.42 3.94 17.41
N GLY A 278 2.37 4.68 17.78
CA GLY A 278 1.03 4.13 17.92
C GLY A 278 0.28 3.98 16.60
N PHE A 279 -0.81 3.23 16.61
CA PHE A 279 -1.63 2.96 15.44
C PHE A 279 -2.14 4.27 14.81
N GLY A 280 -2.16 4.33 13.48
CA GLY A 280 -2.69 5.48 12.74
C GLY A 280 -1.85 6.76 12.75
N THR A 281 -0.76 6.82 13.53
CA THR A 281 0.17 7.97 13.55
C THR A 281 1.12 8.02 12.35
N ARG A 282 1.10 6.96 11.53
CA ARG A 282 1.69 6.88 10.19
C ARG A 282 0.67 6.22 9.27
N ARG A 283 0.89 6.28 7.95
CA ARG A 283 0.03 5.58 6.98
C ARG A 283 -0.14 4.11 7.38
N VAL A 284 -1.38 3.67 7.54
CA VAL A 284 -1.77 2.28 7.83
C VAL A 284 -2.06 1.56 6.53
N PRO A 285 -1.22 0.61 6.09
CA PRO A 285 -1.58 -0.29 5.00
C PRO A 285 -2.75 -1.17 5.43
N LEU A 286 -3.64 -1.46 4.50
CA LEU A 286 -4.66 -2.47 4.68
C LEU A 286 -4.20 -3.77 4.00
N GLU A 287 -4.61 -4.90 4.55
CA GLU A 287 -4.09 -6.21 4.14
C GLU A 287 -5.16 -7.29 3.95
N SER A 288 -4.82 -8.30 3.16
CA SER A 288 -5.69 -9.41 2.76
C SER A 288 -5.06 -10.77 3.11
N GLY A 289 -4.62 -10.93 4.36
CA GLY A 289 -4.03 -12.15 4.90
C GLY A 289 -2.52 -12.07 5.20
N TYR A 290 -2.01 -10.86 5.47
CA TYR A 290 -0.60 -10.62 5.76
C TYR A 290 -0.15 -11.26 7.08
N PHE A 291 -0.95 -11.13 8.13
CA PHE A 291 -0.60 -11.72 9.43
C PHE A 291 -0.69 -13.25 9.38
N GLU A 292 -1.72 -13.79 8.75
CA GLU A 292 -1.89 -15.24 8.55
C GLU A 292 -0.78 -15.85 7.69
N ALA A 293 -0.12 -15.06 6.84
CA ALA A 293 1.01 -15.54 6.04
C ALA A 293 2.13 -16.08 6.94
N PHE A 294 2.33 -15.52 8.13
CA PHE A 294 3.39 -15.95 9.06
C PHE A 294 3.04 -17.23 9.84
N ASN A 295 1.81 -17.74 9.73
CA ASN A 295 1.46 -19.06 10.28
C ASN A 295 1.82 -20.20 9.32
N LYS A 296 2.21 -19.88 8.07
CA LYS A 296 2.63 -20.88 7.10
C LYS A 296 4.07 -21.33 7.41
N PRO A 297 4.36 -22.64 7.39
CA PRO A 297 5.67 -23.15 7.80
C PRO A 297 6.83 -22.68 6.92
N HIS A 298 6.55 -22.31 5.67
CA HIS A 298 7.53 -21.82 4.70
C HIS A 298 7.75 -20.31 4.74
N VAL A 299 7.14 -19.58 5.68
CA VAL A 299 7.28 -18.11 5.79
C VAL A 299 8.04 -17.78 7.07
N HIS A 300 9.17 -17.10 6.93
CA HIS A 300 10.07 -16.81 8.03
C HIS A 300 10.25 -15.30 8.20
N LEU A 301 9.89 -14.78 9.39
CA LEU A 301 10.15 -13.39 9.74
C LEU A 301 11.57 -13.23 10.29
N ILE A 302 12.33 -12.30 9.70
CA ILE A 302 13.66 -11.92 10.15
C ILE A 302 13.58 -10.48 10.65
N ASP A 303 13.48 -10.31 11.97
CA ASP A 303 13.48 -9.01 12.64
C ASP A 303 14.92 -8.47 12.74
N LEU A 304 15.28 -7.57 11.84
CA LEU A 304 16.63 -7.02 11.75
C LEU A 304 17.01 -6.21 12.99
N GLN A 305 16.07 -5.67 13.76
CA GLN A 305 16.41 -4.94 14.99
C GLN A 305 16.87 -5.88 16.11
N LYS A 306 16.33 -7.10 16.17
CA LYS A 306 16.77 -8.13 17.11
C LYS A 306 18.10 -8.75 16.67
N THR A 307 18.25 -8.99 15.37
CA THR A 307 19.46 -9.63 14.81
C THR A 307 20.69 -8.73 14.86
N VAL A 308 20.54 -7.41 14.67
CA VAL A 308 21.66 -6.44 14.78
C VAL A 308 22.16 -6.32 16.23
N GLY A 309 21.29 -6.51 17.23
CA GLY A 309 21.69 -6.58 18.64
C GLY A 309 22.65 -7.74 18.98
N GLN A 310 22.77 -8.74 18.09
CA GLN A 310 23.68 -9.88 18.24
C GLN A 310 24.96 -9.79 17.38
N ARG A 311 25.16 -8.73 16.59
CA ARG A 311 26.36 -8.58 15.76
C ARG A 311 26.92 -7.15 15.84
N ARG A 312 28.05 -7.00 16.53
CA ARG A 312 28.83 -5.74 16.59
C ARG A 312 29.75 -5.51 15.38
N ASP A 313 29.77 -6.43 14.40
CA ASP A 313 30.87 -6.48 13.43
C ASP A 313 30.34 -6.44 11.99
N GLY A 314 29.63 -5.36 11.63
CA GLY A 314 29.57 -4.72 10.30
C GLY A 314 29.44 -5.53 8.99
N LYS A 315 29.23 -6.85 9.01
CA LYS A 315 29.23 -7.72 7.84
C LYS A 315 27.95 -8.55 7.82
N TRP A 316 27.12 -8.32 6.81
CA TRP A 316 26.11 -9.28 6.40
C TRP A 316 26.85 -10.54 5.94
N SER A 317 26.82 -11.62 6.72
CA SER A 317 27.39 -12.89 6.28
C SER A 317 26.44 -13.55 5.29
N ARG A 318 26.98 -14.09 4.19
CA ARG A 318 26.28 -14.91 3.17
C ARG A 318 25.26 -15.92 3.72
N HIS A 319 25.40 -16.36 4.97
CA HIS A 319 24.51 -17.33 5.62
C HIS A 319 23.11 -16.83 6.01
N GLN A 320 22.80 -15.53 5.96
CA GLN A 320 21.45 -15.03 6.30
C GLN A 320 20.54 -14.79 5.08
N LEU A 321 21.07 -14.90 3.87
CA LEU A 321 20.33 -14.76 2.61
C LEU A 321 20.06 -16.10 1.91
N ASN A 322 20.58 -17.20 2.47
CA ASN A 322 20.23 -18.54 2.02
C ASN A 322 19.14 -19.13 2.93
N PRO A 323 18.09 -19.75 2.38
CA PRO A 323 17.19 -20.56 3.19
C PRO A 323 18.00 -21.63 3.92
N PRO A 324 17.59 -22.05 5.13
CA PRO A 324 18.26 -23.15 5.81
C PRO A 324 18.26 -24.36 4.88
N SER A 325 19.43 -24.73 4.39
CA SER A 325 19.65 -26.04 3.80
C SER A 325 19.48 -27.06 4.92
N THR A 326 18.61 -28.04 4.67
CA THR A 326 18.37 -29.27 5.45
C THR A 326 17.71 -29.12 6.82
N LEU A 327 16.41 -29.42 6.89
CA LEU A 327 15.88 -30.74 7.30
C LEU A 327 14.52 -31.01 6.65
#